data_AF-A0A183U6U1-F1
#
_entry.id   AF-A0A183U6U1-F1
#
_cell.length_a   1.000
_cell.length_b   1.000
_cell.length_c   1.000
_cell.angle_alpha   90.00
_cell.angle_beta   90.00
_cell.angle_gamma   90.00
#
_symmetry.space_group_name_H-M   'P 1'
#
loop_
_entity.id
_entity.type
_entity.pdbx_description
1 polymer ?
#
loop_
_entity_poly.entity_id
_entity_poly.type
_entity_poly.pdbx_seq_one_letter_code
_entity_poly.pdbx_strand_id
1 'polypeptide(L)' 'MLEHLLKTLTPAEIKEFVNARTFEDGLTAVHYAAEITHERLHSPGEDGRLINTLIDYGGLLDIPRWTQPTRTLRNL' A
#
# COMPACT_ATOMS: atom_id res chain seq x y z
N MET A 1 8.77 -0.54 -13.10
CA MET A 1 8.53 -1.73 -12.26
C MET A 1 7.14 -2.30 -12.51
N LEU A 2 6.06 -1.59 -12.19
CA LEU A 2 4.68 -2.02 -12.50
C LEU A 2 4.39 -2.04 -14.02
N GLU A 3 5.03 -1.17 -14.79
CA GLU A 3 5.02 -1.23 -16.27
C GLU A 3 5.39 -2.60 -16.82
N HIS A 4 6.25 -3.36 -16.14
CA HIS A 4 6.63 -4.69 -16.60
C HIS A 4 5.47 -5.68 -16.42
N LEU A 5 4.65 -5.50 -15.38
CA LEU A 5 3.48 -6.34 -15.12
C LEU A 5 2.38 -6.14 -16.16
N LEU A 6 2.31 -4.97 -16.83
CA LEU A 6 1.38 -4.73 -17.94
C LEU A 6 1.59 -5.69 -19.13
N LYS A 7 2.73 -6.38 -19.20
CA LYS A 7 2.98 -7.40 -20.23
C LYS A 7 2.20 -8.70 -19.98
N THR A 8 1.76 -8.94 -18.75
CA THR A 8 1.13 -10.19 -18.33
C THR A 8 -0.21 -9.99 -17.62
N LEU A 9 -0.44 -8.82 -17.04
CA LEU A 9 -1.64 -8.48 -16.28
C LEU A 9 -2.37 -7.32 -16.95
N THR A 10 -3.70 -7.38 -16.90
CA THR A 10 -4.59 -6.29 -17.27
C THR A 10 -4.49 -5.13 -16.26
N PRO A 11 -4.90 -3.91 -16.64
CA PRO A 11 -4.93 -2.79 -15.71
C PRO A 11 -5.77 -3.06 -14.44
N ALA A 12 -6.84 -3.85 -14.55
CA ALA A 12 -7.67 -4.25 -13.41
C ALA A 12 -6.90 -5.17 -12.45
N GLU A 13 -6.20 -6.18 -12.97
CA GLU A 13 -5.37 -7.09 -12.16
C GLU A 13 -4.20 -6.36 -11.50
N ILE A 14 -3.60 -5.38 -12.17
CA ILE A 14 -2.55 -4.55 -11.53
C ILE A 14 -3.14 -3.70 -10.41
N LYS A 15 -4.32 -3.12 -10.61
CA LYS A 15 -5.01 -2.39 -9.54
C LYS A 15 -5.29 -3.31 -8.35
N GLU A 16 -5.75 -4.54 -8.58
CA GLU A 16 -5.95 -5.52 -7.51
C GLU A 16 -4.63 -5.86 -6.80
N PHE A 17 -3.56 -6.06 -7.56
CA PHE A 17 -2.23 -6.34 -7.03
C PHE A 17 -1.69 -5.20 -6.14
N VAL A 18 -1.77 -3.95 -6.59
CA VAL A 18 -1.31 -2.78 -5.84
C VAL A 18 -2.10 -2.60 -4.53
N ASN A 19 -3.38 -2.94 -4.56
CA ASN A 19 -4.27 -2.86 -3.40
C ASN A 19 -4.36 -4.15 -2.58
N ALA A 20 -3.54 -5.15 -2.89
CA ALA A 20 -3.48 -6.38 -2.13
C ALA A 20 -3.10 -6.07 -0.68
N ARG A 21 -3.77 -6.77 0.24
CA ARG A 21 -3.62 -6.57 1.68
C ARG A 21 -2.74 -7.64 2.29
N THR A 22 -1.90 -7.24 3.24
CA THR A 22 -1.20 -8.16 4.13
C THR A 22 -2.19 -8.92 5.01
N PHE A 23 -1.85 -10.16 5.34
CA PHE A 23 -2.72 -11.03 6.15
C PHE A 23 -2.78 -10.62 7.63
N GLU A 24 -1.76 -9.92 8.14
CA GLU A 24 -1.65 -9.62 9.57
C GLU A 24 -2.48 -8.40 9.97
N ASP A 25 -2.38 -7.32 9.21
CA ASP A 25 -2.88 -6.00 9.57
C ASP A 25 -3.59 -5.27 8.43
N GLY A 26 -3.80 -5.93 7.29
CA GLY A 26 -4.59 -5.40 6.19
C GLY A 26 -3.97 -4.20 5.48
N LEU A 27 -2.64 -4.04 5.57
CA LEU A 27 -1.88 -2.97 4.93
C LEU A 27 -1.66 -3.27 3.45
N THR A 28 -1.56 -2.21 2.65
CA THR A 28 -1.30 -2.26 1.21
C THR A 28 0.07 -1.68 0.89
N ALA A 29 0.53 -1.81 -0.35
CA ALA A 29 1.78 -1.18 -0.79
C ALA A 29 1.80 0.34 -0.52
N VAL A 30 0.66 1.02 -0.65
CA VAL A 30 0.50 2.46 -0.36
C VAL A 30 0.79 2.77 1.10
N HIS A 31 0.34 1.93 2.04
CA HIS A 31 0.64 2.11 3.47
C HIS A 31 2.14 2.08 3.72
N TYR A 32 2.82 1.05 3.20
CA TYR A 32 4.26 0.91 3.36
C TYR A 32 5.05 2.06 2.71
N ALA A 33 4.62 2.51 1.52
CA ALA A 33 5.26 3.65 0.86
C ALA A 33 5.11 4.95 1.67
N ALA A 34 3.97 5.16 2.33
CA ALA A 34 3.74 6.33 3.18
C ALA A 34 4.55 6.34 4.49
N GLU A 35 5.06 5.19 4.93
CA GLU A 35 5.88 5.05 6.13
C GLU A 35 7.39 5.18 5.87
N ILE A 36 7.80 5.38 4.62
CA ILE A 36 9.22 5.56 4.27
C ILE A 36 9.72 6.87 4.89
N THR A 37 10.78 6.76 5.70
CA THR A 37 11.45 7.89 6.31
C THR A 37 12.68 8.31 5.48
N HIS A 38 13.17 9.52 5.72
CA HIS A 38 14.31 10.08 4.97
C HIS A 38 15.56 9.20 5.03
N GLU A 39 15.80 8.54 6.16
CA GLU A 39 16.97 7.67 6.38
C GLU A 39 16.93 6.38 5.54
N ARG A 40 15.75 6.01 5.03
CA ARG A 40 15.55 4.84 4.17
C ARG A 40 15.58 5.17 2.68
N LEU A 41 15.75 6.44 2.32
CA LEU A 41 15.87 6.86 0.92
C LEU A 41 17.28 6.58 0.40
N HIS A 42 17.38 5.96 -0.76
CA HIS A 42 18.63 5.86 -1.52
C HIS A 42 18.94 7.15 -2.25
N SER A 43 17.91 7.93 -2.63
CA SER A 43 18.07 9.19 -3.35
C SER A 43 16.94 10.19 -3.04
N PRO A 44 17.18 11.51 -3.19
CA PRO A 44 16.14 12.51 -3.02
C PRO A 44 14.89 12.27 -3.88
N GLY A 45 13.72 12.33 -3.24
CA GLY A 45 12.40 12.20 -3.88
C GLY A 45 12.05 10.79 -4.37
N GLU A 46 12.78 9.76 -3.94
CA GLU A 46 12.48 8.36 -4.28
C GLU A 46 11.12 7.90 -3.74
N ASP A 47 10.79 8.26 -2.50
CA ASP A 47 9.49 8.10 -1.88
C ASP A 47 8.36 8.74 -2.70
N GLY A 48 8.55 9.98 -3.16
CA GLY A 48 7.59 10.69 -4.01
C GLY A 48 7.36 9.97 -5.34
N ARG A 49 8.42 9.46 -5.96
CA ARG A 49 8.30 8.67 -7.20
C ARG A 49 7.59 7.35 -6.96
N LEU A 50 7.87 6.68 -5.83
CA LEU A 50 7.23 5.42 -5.47
C LEU A 50 5.73 5.60 -5.22
N ILE A 51 5.34 6.57 -4.38
CA ILE A 51 3.92 6.79 -4.06
C ILE A 51 3.12 7.21 -5.30
N ASN A 52 3.69 8.07 -6.15
CA ASN A 52 3.06 8.46 -7.42
C ASN A 52 2.89 7.25 -8.34
N THR A 53 3.92 6.39 -8.44
CA THR A 53 3.82 5.15 -9.22
C THR A 53 2.70 4.25 -8.70
N LEU A 54 2.50 4.12 -7.39
CA LEU A 54 1.39 3.32 -6.86
C LEU A 54 0.03 3.94 -7.19
N ILE A 55 -0.10 5.27 -7.09
CA ILE A 55 -1.33 6.00 -7.43
C ILE A 55 -1.67 5.88 -8.92
N ASP A 56 -0.69 6.07 -9.79
CA ASP A 56 -0.85 5.96 -11.26
C ASP A 56 -1.36 4.59 -11.68
N TYR A 57 -1.04 3.55 -10.91
CA TYR A 57 -1.48 2.17 -11.14
C TYR A 57 -2.70 1.75 -10.29
N GLY A 58 -3.43 2.72 -9.73
CA GLY A 58 -4.72 2.51 -9.08
C GLY A 58 -4.64 2.21 -7.58
N GLY A 59 -3.52 2.50 -6.92
CA GLY A 59 -3.39 2.43 -5.48
C GLY A 59 -4.34 3.37 -4.76
N LEU A 60 -5.09 2.83 -3.81
CA LEU A 60 -6.10 3.56 -3.04
C LEU A 60 -5.50 4.12 -1.75
N LEU A 61 -5.80 5.39 -1.47
CA LEU A 61 -5.28 6.12 -0.31
C LEU A 61 -6.17 5.97 0.94
N ASP A 62 -7.40 5.51 0.75
CA ASP A 62 -8.47 5.48 1.76
C ASP A 62 -8.77 4.07 2.28
N ILE A 63 -7.89 3.11 2.04
CA ILE A 63 -8.00 1.76 2.62
C ILE A 63 -7.60 1.85 4.11
N PRO A 64 -8.49 1.55 5.07
CA PRO A 64 -8.11 1.53 6.46
C PRO A 64 -7.23 0.32 6.78
N ARG A 65 -6.31 0.42 7.75
CA ARG A 65 -5.71 -0.79 8.34
C ARG A 65 -6.76 -1.63 9.05
N TRP A 66 -6.53 -2.93 9.16
CA TRP A 66 -7.35 -3.76 10.04
C TRP A 66 -7.06 -3.40 11.50
N THR A 67 -8.11 -3.06 12.22
CA THR A 67 -8.06 -2.92 13.68
C THR A 67 -8.49 -4.25 14.29
N GLN A 68 -7.66 -4.84 15.14
CA GLN A 68 -8.11 -5.94 15.99
C GLN A 68 -9.31 -5.45 16.81
N PRO A 69 -10.35 -6.28 17.02
CA PRO A 69 -11.47 -5.89 17.87
C PRO A 69 -10.91 -5.55 19.25
N THR A 70 -11.08 -4.30 19.67
CA THR A 70 -10.76 -3.86 21.02
C THR A 70 -11.58 -4.75 21.94
N ARG A 71 -10.92 -5.62 22.71
CA ARG A 71 -11.57 -6.33 23.82
C ARG A 71 -12.08 -5.26 24.78
N THR A 72 -13.33 -4.83 24.59
CA THR A 72 -14.03 -4.04 25.59
C THR A 72 -14.17 -4.98 26.78
N LEU A 73 -13.35 -4.78 27.81
CA LEU A 73 -13.58 -5.35 29.12
C LEU A 73 -14.92 -4.80 29.59
N ARG A 74 -16.01 -5.52 29.29
CA ARG A 74 -17.30 -5.33 29.95
C ARG A 74 -17.10 -5.81 31.38
N ASN A 75 -16.60 -4.93 32.23
CA ASN A 75 -16.84 -5.02 33.65
C ASN A 75 -18.24 -4.46 33.90
N LEU A 76 -19.21 -5.37 33.98
CA LEU A 76 -20.47 -5.19 34.70
C LEU A 76 -20.67 -6.43 35.56
#